data_AF-A0A535EZ57-F1
#
_entry.id   AF-A0A535EZ57-F1
#
_cell.length_a   1.000
_cell.length_b   1.000
_cell.length_c   1.000
_cell.angle_alpha   90.00
_cell.angle_beta   90.00
_cell.angle_gamma   90.00
#
_symmetry.space_group_name_H-M   'P 1'
#
loop_
_entity.id
_entity.type
_entity.pdbx_description
1 polymer ?
#
loop_
_entity_poly.entity_id
_entity_poly.type
_entity_poly.pdbx_seq_one_letter_code
_entity_poly.pdbx_strand_id
1 'polypeptide(L)'
;MDDFYPSPQTTLFVLLGASEWPRHRFLKKDAAFLNAAKDVKTYFLKQFHLPDVNMLDLFDSEEAADDQDIKIIDFLTRRQDEMKKAGREAKDVLVYFIGHGDFAGSDQQFILAIRRIREENPYSSGLQPKALARTLKEKARNLRQIMIVDCCFAAAAYTGFQGGPDQQANAQFSNEFKNAQQGEGVPRRGTTLLCSSDQRIRSLILSDHSSTMFTKALLSTLTGEGGVPIQVKPQQQKLSLRELSEISRRFLEEMSPEAPRPALHSPDQSNGRIEDIPFFPNLWKNKRGSSPSQYRQLGPVGDNTWSAEPFDDTEAAKKLKEPLTKIRVYHGDIIDGIQAFYGSEQKALRLHGGRKTGYEDIVLEAEDVLIEVNGFYGHWFGENYILQLVFRTRNGKIHGPFGTTLYSKSHTPFSLRVDENERVIAFSGSIALGDNGKARYLGSIGLSVEAN
;
A
#
# COMPACT_ATOMS: atom_id res chain seq x y z
N MET A 1 6.92 1.75 28.59
CA MET A 1 6.53 1.01 27.37
C MET A 1 7.80 0.73 26.59
N ASP A 2 7.99 -0.52 26.20
CA ASP A 2 9.24 -1.21 25.85
C ASP A 2 10.29 -0.40 25.07
N ASP A 3 11.40 -0.13 25.75
CA ASP A 3 12.65 0.45 25.23
C ASP A 3 13.40 -0.49 24.25
N PHE A 4 12.70 -1.46 23.66
CA PHE A 4 13.27 -2.49 22.80
C PHE A 4 12.95 -2.29 21.32
N TYR A 5 11.76 -1.75 21.02
CA TYR A 5 11.26 -1.64 19.65
C TYR A 5 11.85 -0.44 18.90
N PRO A 6 12.02 -0.54 17.57
CA PRO A 6 12.47 0.57 16.73
C PRO A 6 11.59 1.81 16.91
N SER A 7 12.21 2.98 16.92
CA SER A 7 11.52 4.27 16.95
C SER A 7 12.25 5.27 16.06
N PRO A 8 11.56 6.28 15.51
CA PRO A 8 12.21 7.28 14.67
C PRO A 8 13.35 8.01 15.38
N GLN A 9 13.23 8.20 16.69
CA GLN A 9 14.24 8.88 17.50
C GLN A 9 15.49 8.03 17.74
N THR A 10 15.41 6.70 17.59
CA THR A 10 16.52 5.75 17.80
C THR A 10 17.07 5.16 16.50
N THR A 11 16.54 5.58 15.35
CA THR A 11 16.93 5.11 14.02
C THR A 11 17.86 6.12 13.36
N LEU A 12 18.93 5.62 12.74
CA LEU A 12 19.79 6.34 11.81
C LEU A 12 19.46 5.89 10.39
N PHE A 13 19.41 6.83 9.44
CA PHE A 13 19.06 6.54 8.05
C PHE A 13 20.13 7.09 7.10
N VAL A 14 20.56 6.27 6.15
CA VAL A 14 21.53 6.64 5.10
C VAL A 14 20.88 6.39 3.74
N LEU A 15 20.73 7.44 2.94
CA LEU A 15 20.24 7.36 1.56
C LEU A 15 21.43 7.44 0.60
N LEU A 16 21.56 6.45 -0.27
CA LEU A 16 22.63 6.32 -1.25
C LEU A 16 22.06 6.14 -2.64
N GLY A 17 22.88 6.43 -3.66
CA GLY A 17 22.53 6.17 -5.04
C GLY A 17 22.71 7.37 -5.96
N ALA A 18 22.10 7.28 -7.14
CA ALA A 18 22.17 8.34 -8.13
C ALA A 18 21.01 8.24 -9.12
N SER A 19 20.70 9.37 -9.75
CA SER A 19 19.75 9.47 -10.85
C SER A 19 20.43 9.62 -12.21
N GLU A 20 21.72 9.99 -12.23
CA GLU A 20 22.54 10.08 -13.43
C GLU A 20 24.00 9.70 -13.17
N TRP A 21 24.68 9.24 -14.23
CA TRP A 21 26.07 8.77 -14.18
C TRP A 21 26.87 9.41 -15.32
N PRO A 22 27.29 10.68 -15.17
CA PRO A 22 27.89 11.45 -16.28
C PRO A 22 29.17 10.85 -16.86
N ARG A 23 29.87 10.01 -16.09
CA ARG A 23 31.15 9.36 -16.47
C ARG A 23 30.99 7.88 -16.83
N HIS A 24 29.75 7.42 -17.08
CA HIS A 24 29.47 6.03 -17.44
C HIS A 24 28.41 5.92 -18.53
N ARG A 25 28.82 5.72 -19.78
CA ARG A 25 27.94 5.93 -20.95
C ARG A 25 26.77 4.93 -21.06
N PHE A 26 26.91 3.76 -20.45
CA PHE A 26 25.91 2.68 -20.51
C PHE A 26 24.86 2.73 -19.39
N LEU A 27 25.10 3.51 -18.34
CA LEU A 27 24.13 3.68 -17.25
C LEU A 27 23.18 4.81 -17.64
N LYS A 28 21.94 4.43 -17.95
CA LYS A 28 20.92 5.39 -18.38
C LYS A 28 20.43 6.20 -17.18
N LYS A 29 20.51 7.52 -17.30
CA LYS A 29 19.82 8.45 -16.40
C LYS A 29 18.31 8.37 -16.58
N ASP A 30 17.57 8.58 -15.51
CA ASP A 30 16.11 8.69 -15.55
C ASP A 30 15.59 9.50 -14.36
N ALA A 31 14.53 10.29 -14.57
CA ALA A 31 13.90 11.07 -13.50
C ALA A 31 13.26 10.19 -12.43
N ALA A 32 12.89 8.95 -12.77
CA ALA A 32 12.30 7.98 -11.84
C ALA A 32 13.17 7.71 -10.61
N PHE A 33 14.50 7.64 -10.77
CA PHE A 33 15.43 7.44 -9.64
C PHE A 33 15.42 8.64 -8.69
N LEU A 34 15.45 9.86 -9.24
CA LEU A 34 15.39 11.09 -8.45
C LEU A 34 14.07 11.22 -7.70
N ASN A 35 12.95 10.91 -8.37
CA ASN A 35 11.62 10.95 -7.78
C ASN A 35 11.48 9.89 -6.68
N ALA A 36 11.93 8.66 -6.91
CA ALA A 36 11.98 7.60 -5.90
C ALA A 36 12.77 8.05 -4.66
N ALA A 37 13.95 8.65 -4.83
CA ALA A 37 14.75 9.16 -3.72
C ALA A 37 14.05 10.29 -2.95
N LYS A 38 13.41 11.23 -3.65
CA LYS A 38 12.62 12.30 -3.03
C LYS A 38 11.44 11.75 -2.23
N ASP A 39 10.74 10.76 -2.75
CA ASP A 39 9.59 10.16 -2.11
C ASP A 39 10.00 9.33 -0.88
N VAL A 40 11.11 8.59 -0.95
CA VAL A 40 11.71 7.89 0.20
C VAL A 40 12.12 8.88 1.29
N LYS A 41 12.81 9.96 0.92
CA LYS A 41 13.18 11.02 1.86
C LYS A 41 11.96 11.63 2.52
N THR A 42 10.95 11.96 1.73
CA THR A 42 9.68 12.51 2.22
C THR A 42 9.02 11.55 3.18
N TYR A 43 8.92 10.26 2.83
CA TYR A 43 8.41 9.21 3.71
C TYR A 43 9.10 9.20 5.07
N PHE A 44 10.44 9.12 5.08
CA PHE A 44 11.16 9.01 6.34
C PHE A 44 11.04 10.27 7.21
N LEU A 45 11.04 11.46 6.62
CA LEU A 45 10.94 12.71 7.37
C LEU A 45 9.52 13.01 7.85
N LYS A 46 8.50 12.80 7.00
CA LYS A 46 7.13 13.26 7.26
C LYS A 46 6.23 12.18 7.83
N GLN A 47 6.37 10.92 7.41
CA GLN A 47 5.48 9.82 7.80
C GLN A 47 6.13 8.92 8.85
N PHE A 48 7.41 8.57 8.67
CA PHE A 48 8.18 7.88 9.71
C PHE A 48 8.57 8.83 10.85
N HIS A 49 8.58 10.15 10.64
CA HIS A 49 8.97 11.17 11.63
C HIS A 49 10.43 11.03 12.11
N LEU A 50 11.33 10.65 11.20
CA LEU A 50 12.77 10.64 11.46
C LEU A 50 13.25 12.08 11.73
N PRO A 51 13.98 12.34 12.82
CA PRO A 51 14.65 13.63 13.00
C PRO A 51 15.61 13.91 11.84
N ASP A 52 15.60 15.13 11.30
CA ASP A 52 16.48 15.51 10.16
C ASP A 52 17.96 15.20 10.45
N VAL A 53 18.41 15.42 11.69
CA VAL A 53 19.79 15.13 12.14
C VAL A 53 20.16 13.65 12.15
N ASN A 54 19.17 12.75 12.05
CA ASN A 54 19.36 11.31 11.96
C ASN A 54 19.32 10.80 10.50
N MET A 55 19.29 11.70 9.52
CA MET A 55 19.40 11.37 8.10
C MET A 55 20.75 11.82 7.54
N LEU A 56 21.46 10.91 6.89
CA LEU A 56 22.56 11.21 5.99
C LEU A 56 22.09 10.96 4.55
N ASP A 57 21.98 12.03 3.77
CA ASP A 57 21.57 11.97 2.36
C ASP A 57 22.80 12.15 1.47
N LEU A 58 23.17 11.08 0.78
CA LEU A 58 24.29 11.01 -0.18
C LEU A 58 23.80 10.67 -1.60
N PHE A 59 22.49 10.69 -1.83
CA PHE A 59 21.94 10.47 -3.16
C PHE A 59 22.38 11.57 -4.12
N ASP A 60 22.83 11.20 -5.33
CA ASP A 60 23.43 12.11 -6.31
C ASP A 60 24.64 12.90 -5.79
N SER A 61 25.33 12.42 -4.74
CA SER A 61 26.57 13.04 -4.28
C SER A 61 27.65 13.00 -5.38
N GLU A 62 28.31 14.15 -5.59
CA GLU A 62 29.45 14.31 -6.50
C GLU A 62 30.76 13.74 -5.92
N GLU A 63 30.70 13.26 -4.68
CA GLU A 63 31.85 12.75 -3.93
C GLU A 63 32.20 11.33 -4.35
N ALA A 64 33.48 10.99 -4.15
CA ALA A 64 34.00 9.67 -4.43
C ALA A 64 33.48 8.62 -3.43
N ALA A 65 33.58 7.34 -3.79
CA ALA A 65 33.08 6.25 -2.94
C ALA A 65 33.76 6.21 -1.56
N ASP A 66 35.06 6.52 -1.49
CA ASP A 66 35.84 6.65 -0.27
C ASP A 66 35.41 7.86 0.58
N ASP A 67 35.19 9.02 -0.05
CA ASP A 67 34.68 10.21 0.64
C ASP A 67 33.27 9.96 1.24
N GLN A 68 32.41 9.27 0.50
CA GLN A 68 31.08 8.88 1.00
C GLN A 68 31.19 7.89 2.16
N ASP A 69 32.11 6.92 2.12
CA ASP A 69 32.37 6.00 3.21
C ASP A 69 32.85 6.73 4.49
N ILE A 70 33.77 7.69 4.34
CA ILE A 70 34.20 8.56 5.45
C ILE A 70 33.02 9.31 6.06
N LYS A 71 32.13 9.88 5.23
CA LYS A 71 30.93 10.55 5.74
C LYS A 71 29.99 9.62 6.49
N ILE A 72 29.83 8.38 6.04
CA ILE A 72 29.04 7.37 6.75
C ILE A 72 29.69 7.08 8.10
N ILE A 73 31.01 6.88 8.15
CA ILE A 73 31.76 6.65 9.39
C ILE A 73 31.54 7.81 10.38
N ASP A 74 31.74 9.04 9.93
CA ASP A 74 31.64 10.24 10.77
C ASP A 74 30.22 10.44 11.27
N PHE A 75 29.24 10.28 10.39
CA PHE A 75 27.83 10.37 10.73
C PHE A 75 27.43 9.34 11.79
N LEU A 76 27.73 8.07 11.56
CA LEU A 76 27.37 6.99 12.48
C LEU A 76 28.06 7.16 13.84
N THR A 77 29.34 7.54 13.85
CA THR A 77 30.10 7.73 15.08
C THR A 77 29.53 8.91 15.88
N ARG A 78 29.44 10.08 15.24
CA ARG A 78 28.96 11.31 15.88
C ARG A 78 27.54 11.18 16.40
N ARG A 79 26.62 10.63 15.60
CA ARG A 79 25.21 10.50 16.01
C ARG A 79 25.03 9.49 17.13
N GLN A 80 25.71 8.34 17.10
CA GLN A 80 25.65 7.39 18.21
C GLN A 80 26.14 8.01 19.52
N ASP A 81 27.25 8.77 19.49
CA ASP A 81 27.77 9.45 20.69
C ASP A 81 26.82 10.52 21.23
N GLU A 82 26.28 11.37 20.35
CA GLU A 82 25.31 12.41 20.71
C GLU A 82 24.01 11.79 21.29
N MET A 83 23.53 10.71 20.68
CA MET A 83 22.33 9.98 21.11
C MET A 83 22.54 9.28 22.46
N LYS A 84 23.71 8.69 22.67
CA LYS A 84 24.10 8.09 23.95
C LYS A 84 24.16 9.14 25.07
N LYS A 85 24.77 10.29 24.81
CA LYS A 85 24.82 11.42 25.78
C LYS A 85 23.41 11.93 26.12
N ALA A 86 22.47 11.88 25.17
CA ALA A 86 21.08 12.25 25.37
C ALA A 86 20.22 11.15 26.04
N GLY A 87 20.81 10.02 26.43
CA GLY A 87 20.08 8.89 27.04
C GLY A 87 19.12 8.18 26.08
N ARG A 88 19.35 8.28 24.77
CA ARG A 88 18.51 7.70 23.70
C ARG A 88 19.40 7.00 22.68
N GLU A 89 20.11 5.96 23.09
CA GLU A 89 21.06 5.24 22.24
C GLU A 89 20.44 4.79 20.90
N ALA A 90 21.23 4.86 19.83
CA ALA A 90 20.81 4.34 18.53
C ALA A 90 20.59 2.83 18.63
N LYS A 91 19.59 2.33 17.91
CA LYS A 91 19.24 0.90 17.89
C LYS A 91 19.24 0.32 16.49
N ASP A 92 19.07 1.19 15.50
CA ASP A 92 18.79 0.81 14.12
C ASP A 92 19.60 1.70 13.18
N VAL A 93 20.22 1.09 12.17
CA VAL A 93 20.71 1.79 10.98
C VAL A 93 19.97 1.22 9.77
N LEU A 94 19.31 2.10 9.03
CA LEU A 94 18.64 1.75 7.78
C LEU A 94 19.38 2.39 6.61
N VAL A 95 19.83 1.57 5.67
CA VAL A 95 20.49 2.03 4.44
C VAL A 95 19.56 1.77 3.27
N TYR A 96 19.27 2.81 2.49
CA TYR A 96 18.45 2.69 1.28
C TYR A 96 19.30 3.09 0.07
N PHE A 97 19.45 2.18 -0.88
CA PHE A 97 20.12 2.46 -2.15
C PHE A 97 19.11 2.51 -3.29
N ILE A 98 19.22 3.53 -4.16
CA ILE A 98 18.40 3.68 -5.37
C ILE A 98 19.32 3.95 -6.56
N GLY A 99 19.26 3.11 -7.59
CA GLY A 99 20.05 3.34 -8.81
C GLY A 99 20.38 2.05 -9.55
N HIS A 100 21.53 2.04 -10.22
CA HIS A 100 22.02 0.85 -10.92
C HIS A 100 22.99 0.05 -10.07
N GLY A 101 23.00 -1.26 -10.31
CA GLY A 101 24.05 -2.18 -9.90
C GLY A 101 24.81 -2.69 -11.12
N ASP A 102 26.08 -3.00 -10.96
CA ASP A 102 26.89 -3.58 -12.02
C ASP A 102 27.87 -4.63 -11.48
N PHE A 103 28.50 -5.41 -12.36
CA PHE A 103 29.57 -6.33 -12.02
C PHE A 103 30.87 -5.86 -12.67
N ALA A 104 31.94 -5.77 -11.87
CA ALA A 104 33.22 -5.27 -12.33
C ALA A 104 34.41 -6.12 -11.83
N GLY A 105 35.51 -6.05 -12.57
CA GLY A 105 36.75 -6.77 -12.28
C GLY A 105 36.79 -8.22 -12.78
N SER A 106 37.95 -8.86 -12.65
CA SER A 106 38.16 -10.26 -13.05
C SER A 106 37.26 -11.23 -12.29
N ASP A 107 37.00 -10.92 -11.02
CA ASP A 107 36.25 -11.78 -10.10
C ASP A 107 34.75 -11.49 -10.16
N GLN A 108 34.32 -10.59 -11.05
CA GLN A 108 32.92 -10.18 -11.21
C GLN A 108 32.32 -9.78 -9.85
N GLN A 109 32.94 -8.79 -9.20
CA GLN A 109 32.45 -8.27 -7.94
C GLN A 109 31.30 -7.31 -8.22
N PHE A 110 30.19 -7.52 -7.51
CA PHE A 110 29.05 -6.63 -7.60
C PHE A 110 29.38 -5.27 -7.00
N ILE A 111 28.96 -4.20 -7.69
CA ILE A 111 29.14 -2.81 -7.29
C ILE A 111 27.83 -2.04 -7.38
N LEU A 112 27.69 -1.05 -6.50
CA LEU A 112 26.59 -0.10 -6.51
C LEU A 112 27.03 1.17 -7.25
N ALA A 113 26.31 1.53 -8.30
CA ALA A 113 26.67 2.66 -9.14
C ALA A 113 26.24 3.98 -8.50
N ILE A 114 27.20 4.67 -7.89
CA ILE A 114 27.05 6.06 -7.45
C ILE A 114 27.35 7.02 -8.61
N ARG A 115 26.87 8.26 -8.51
CA ARG A 115 26.96 9.28 -9.57
C ARG A 115 28.37 9.45 -10.18
N ARG A 116 29.40 9.38 -9.32
CA ARG A 116 30.80 9.55 -9.71
C ARG A 116 31.48 8.27 -10.26
N ILE A 117 30.73 7.19 -10.46
CA ILE A 117 31.25 5.96 -11.07
C ILE A 117 31.82 6.26 -12.46
N ARG A 118 32.94 5.63 -12.78
CA ARG A 118 33.68 5.82 -14.02
C ARG A 118 33.65 4.53 -14.82
N GLU A 119 33.35 4.64 -16.10
CA GLU A 119 33.33 3.49 -17.02
C GLU A 119 34.70 2.81 -17.14
N GLU A 120 35.79 3.58 -17.07
CA GLU A 120 37.14 3.05 -17.27
C GLU A 120 37.55 2.09 -16.15
N ASN A 121 37.02 2.32 -14.94
CA ASN A 121 37.26 1.45 -13.80
C ASN A 121 36.07 1.52 -12.80
N PRO A 122 34.95 0.83 -13.10
CA PRO A 122 33.76 0.85 -12.27
C PRO A 122 34.04 0.25 -10.89
N TYR A 123 34.92 -0.75 -10.80
CA TYR A 123 35.30 -1.40 -9.55
C TYR A 123 35.91 -0.42 -8.53
N SER A 124 36.81 0.46 -8.98
CA SER A 124 37.50 1.44 -8.12
C SER A 124 36.68 2.70 -7.79
N SER A 125 35.59 2.94 -8.53
CA SER A 125 34.87 4.22 -8.52
C SER A 125 33.41 4.11 -8.12
N GLY A 126 32.84 2.90 -8.18
CA GLY A 126 31.55 2.56 -7.60
C GLY A 126 31.67 2.26 -6.11
N LEU A 127 30.52 2.24 -5.44
CA LEU A 127 30.46 1.86 -4.03
C LEU A 127 30.46 0.33 -3.93
N GLN A 128 31.45 -0.23 -3.22
CA GLN A 128 31.56 -1.67 -3.05
C GLN A 128 30.70 -2.13 -1.86
N PRO A 129 29.76 -3.07 -2.03
CA PRO A 129 28.98 -3.65 -0.94
C PRO A 129 29.84 -4.18 0.20
N LYS A 130 30.99 -4.77 -0.13
CA LYS A 130 31.95 -5.29 0.85
C LYS A 130 32.54 -4.19 1.73
N ALA A 131 32.92 -3.07 1.15
CA ALA A 131 33.44 -1.92 1.89
C ALA A 131 32.35 -1.33 2.80
N LEU A 132 31.15 -1.12 2.25
CA LEU A 132 29.99 -0.66 3.02
C LEU A 132 29.65 -1.62 4.17
N ALA A 133 29.65 -2.93 3.92
CA ALA A 133 29.41 -3.95 4.94
C ALA A 133 30.43 -3.88 6.06
N ARG A 134 31.71 -3.72 5.71
CA ARG A 134 32.78 -3.54 6.69
C ARG A 134 32.56 -2.30 7.54
N THR A 135 32.26 -1.17 6.93
CA THR A 135 31.96 0.08 7.63
C THR A 135 30.79 -0.07 8.60
N LEU A 136 29.69 -0.69 8.17
CA LEU A 136 28.54 -0.97 9.04
C LEU A 136 28.87 -1.96 10.16
N LYS A 137 29.65 -3.01 9.90
CA LYS A 137 30.11 -3.94 10.94
C LYS A 137 31.03 -3.25 11.95
N GLU A 138 31.91 -2.35 11.53
CA GLU A 138 32.82 -1.65 12.43
C GLU A 138 32.11 -0.57 13.25
N LYS A 139 31.22 0.21 12.62
CA LYS A 139 30.61 1.40 13.25
C LYS A 139 29.21 1.15 13.81
N ALA A 140 28.51 0.13 13.37
CA ALA A 140 27.13 -0.20 13.75
C ALA A 140 26.93 -1.68 14.13
N ARG A 141 27.98 -2.40 14.55
CA ARG A 141 27.91 -3.83 15.02
C ARG A 141 26.85 -4.11 16.07
N ASN A 142 26.55 -3.12 16.91
CA ASN A 142 25.63 -3.29 18.03
C ASN A 142 24.21 -2.81 17.68
N LEU A 143 24.00 -2.35 16.44
CA LEU A 143 22.71 -1.94 15.92
C LEU A 143 22.10 -3.05 15.07
N ARG A 144 20.78 -2.99 14.87
CA ARG A 144 20.11 -3.70 13.78
C ARG A 144 20.40 -2.97 12.48
N GLN A 145 20.87 -3.71 11.48
CA GLN A 145 21.24 -3.18 10.18
C GLN A 145 20.20 -3.62 9.16
N ILE A 146 19.45 -2.67 8.60
CA ILE A 146 18.39 -2.93 7.64
C ILE A 146 18.83 -2.31 6.32
N MET A 147 18.95 -3.10 5.27
CA MET A 147 19.31 -2.61 3.94
C MET A 147 18.16 -2.81 2.97
N ILE A 148 17.79 -1.76 2.25
CA ILE A 148 16.83 -1.82 1.17
C ILE A 148 17.55 -1.37 -0.10
N VAL A 149 17.58 -2.24 -1.10
CA VAL A 149 18.40 -2.06 -2.29
C VAL A 149 17.48 -2.08 -3.51
N ASP A 150 17.12 -0.89 -3.98
CA ASP A 150 16.44 -0.69 -5.26
C ASP A 150 17.47 -0.50 -6.38
N CYS A 151 18.08 -1.61 -6.77
CA CYS A 151 18.93 -1.66 -7.95
C CYS A 151 18.75 -2.97 -8.70
N CYS A 152 18.70 -2.88 -10.03
CA CYS A 152 18.85 -4.08 -10.84
C CYS A 152 20.30 -4.49 -10.97
N PHE A 153 20.47 -5.79 -11.15
CA PHE A 153 21.73 -6.42 -11.48
C PHE A 153 21.94 -6.28 -12.99
N ALA A 154 23.06 -5.69 -13.41
CA ALA A 154 23.29 -5.42 -14.83
C ALA A 154 23.16 -6.70 -15.67
N ALA A 155 22.30 -6.66 -16.70
CA ALA A 155 22.14 -7.74 -17.67
C ALA A 155 23.44 -8.08 -18.46
N ALA A 156 24.47 -7.24 -18.40
CA ALA A 156 25.77 -7.50 -19.04
C ALA A 156 26.53 -8.70 -18.43
N ALA A 157 26.18 -9.07 -17.19
CA ALA A 157 26.70 -10.23 -16.47
C ALA A 157 26.20 -11.59 -17.01
N TYR A 158 25.17 -11.61 -17.86
CA TYR A 158 24.39 -12.82 -18.18
C TYR A 158 25.19 -13.96 -18.84
N THR A 159 26.34 -13.67 -19.47
CA THR A 159 27.09 -14.67 -20.26
C THR A 159 28.01 -15.58 -19.44
N GLY A 160 28.25 -15.29 -18.14
CA GLY A 160 29.25 -16.00 -17.33
C GLY A 160 28.76 -16.74 -16.08
N PHE A 161 27.48 -16.62 -15.69
CA PHE A 161 27.02 -17.08 -14.37
C PHE A 161 26.08 -18.29 -14.42
N GLN A 162 26.44 -19.35 -13.69
CA GLN A 162 25.67 -20.59 -13.60
C GLN A 162 24.31 -20.43 -12.88
N GLY A 163 24.07 -19.33 -12.13
CA GLY A 163 22.80 -19.03 -11.43
C GLY A 163 22.09 -17.75 -11.89
N GLY A 164 22.59 -17.10 -12.95
CA GLY A 164 22.15 -15.76 -13.36
C GLY A 164 22.71 -14.63 -12.46
N PRO A 165 22.80 -13.40 -12.96
CA PRO A 165 23.44 -12.26 -12.26
C PRO A 165 22.84 -11.98 -10.88
N ASP A 166 21.52 -12.00 -10.78
CA ASP A 166 20.77 -11.67 -9.56
C ASP A 166 21.08 -12.61 -8.39
N GLN A 167 21.08 -13.93 -8.65
CA GLN A 167 21.36 -14.91 -7.61
C GLN A 167 22.78 -14.75 -7.08
N GLN A 168 23.73 -14.41 -7.96
CA GLN A 168 25.11 -14.21 -7.57
C GLN A 168 25.32 -12.91 -6.80
N ALA A 169 24.72 -11.80 -7.23
CA ALA A 169 24.80 -10.55 -6.47
C ALA A 169 24.13 -10.68 -5.10
N ASN A 170 22.93 -11.29 -5.03
CA ASN A 170 22.26 -11.58 -3.77
C ASN A 170 23.12 -12.48 -2.87
N ALA A 171 23.82 -13.46 -3.44
CA ALA A 171 24.75 -14.30 -2.71
C ALA A 171 26.00 -13.54 -2.24
N GLN A 172 26.62 -12.70 -3.09
CA GLN A 172 27.77 -11.87 -2.72
C GLN A 172 27.39 -10.89 -1.61
N PHE A 173 26.30 -10.13 -1.78
CA PHE A 173 25.75 -9.27 -0.72
C PHE A 173 25.50 -10.06 0.56
N SER A 174 24.70 -11.13 0.50
CA SER A 174 24.37 -11.90 1.68
C SER A 174 25.63 -12.43 2.37
N ASN A 175 26.62 -12.94 1.62
CA ASN A 175 27.87 -13.45 2.16
C ASN A 175 28.68 -12.36 2.89
N GLU A 176 28.78 -11.15 2.32
CA GLU A 176 29.50 -10.05 2.97
C GLU A 176 28.87 -9.65 4.31
N PHE A 177 27.58 -9.91 4.50
CA PHE A 177 26.85 -9.62 5.74
C PHE A 177 26.62 -10.85 6.65
N LYS A 178 27.16 -12.03 6.34
CA LYS A 178 26.98 -13.25 7.18
C LYS A 178 27.68 -13.17 8.54
N ASN A 179 27.03 -13.72 9.57
CA ASN A 179 27.60 -14.06 10.87
C ASN A 179 27.13 -15.46 11.34
N ALA A 180 27.99 -16.21 12.03
CA ALA A 180 27.91 -17.68 12.16
C ALA A 180 27.06 -18.24 13.31
N GLN A 181 26.02 -17.54 13.78
CA GLN A 181 25.21 -18.00 14.91
C GLN A 181 23.73 -17.74 14.66
N GLN A 182 22.85 -18.62 15.15
CA GLN A 182 21.42 -18.38 15.29
C GLN A 182 21.13 -18.19 16.78
N GLY A 183 20.46 -17.10 17.13
CA GLY A 183 20.04 -16.82 18.51
C GLY A 183 18.52 -16.78 18.63
N GLU A 184 18.02 -16.95 19.85
CA GLU A 184 16.60 -16.83 20.18
C GLU A 184 16.33 -15.48 20.89
N GLY A 185 15.12 -14.93 20.73
CA GLY A 185 14.68 -13.68 21.34
C GLY A 185 14.46 -12.53 20.35
N VAL A 186 14.11 -11.34 20.86
CA VAL A 186 13.97 -10.15 20.02
C VAL A 186 15.38 -9.61 19.71
N PRO A 187 15.78 -9.43 18.44
CA PRO A 187 17.16 -9.08 18.12
C PRO A 187 17.51 -7.64 18.49
N ARG A 188 18.67 -7.48 19.11
CA ARG A 188 19.31 -6.18 19.38
C ARG A 188 20.30 -5.77 18.29
N ARG A 189 20.79 -6.74 17.51
CA ARG A 189 21.77 -6.55 16.44
C ARG A 189 21.62 -7.62 15.36
N GLY A 190 22.23 -7.35 14.22
CA GLY A 190 22.37 -8.24 13.07
C GLY A 190 21.99 -7.54 11.78
N THR A 191 21.82 -8.28 10.68
CA THR A 191 21.61 -7.71 9.36
C THR A 191 20.48 -8.40 8.60
N THR A 192 19.62 -7.59 7.97
CA THR A 192 18.63 -8.04 6.99
C THR A 192 18.67 -7.14 5.75
N LEU A 193 18.38 -7.71 4.59
CA LEU A 193 18.44 -7.06 3.29
C LEU A 193 17.16 -7.36 2.51
N LEU A 194 16.59 -6.34 1.88
CA LEU A 194 15.51 -6.46 0.92
C LEU A 194 15.96 -5.88 -0.43
N CYS A 195 16.07 -6.74 -1.44
CA CYS A 195 16.49 -6.38 -2.79
C CYS A 195 15.31 -6.45 -3.77
N SER A 196 15.32 -5.68 -4.85
CA SER A 196 14.22 -5.65 -5.83
C SER A 196 14.10 -6.92 -6.70
N SER A 197 15.20 -7.47 -7.22
CA SER A 197 15.41 -8.71 -8.04
C SER A 197 14.37 -9.20 -9.08
N ASP A 198 14.76 -9.30 -10.37
CA ASP A 198 14.57 -10.49 -11.26
C ASP A 198 15.51 -10.43 -12.49
N GLN A 199 15.95 -11.62 -12.93
CA GLN A 199 17.01 -12.06 -13.85
C GLN A 199 16.93 -11.51 -15.29
N ARG A 200 15.92 -10.71 -15.62
CA ARG A 200 15.52 -10.50 -17.01
C ARG A 200 15.57 -9.05 -17.46
N ILE A 201 15.30 -8.08 -16.57
CA ILE A 201 15.11 -6.69 -16.98
C ILE A 201 15.63 -5.70 -15.92
N ARG A 202 16.19 -4.59 -16.41
CA ARG A 202 16.69 -3.40 -15.67
C ARG A 202 15.67 -2.90 -14.65
N SER A 203 16.07 -2.03 -13.69
CA SER A 203 15.17 -1.49 -12.66
C SER A 203 13.95 -0.99 -13.39
N LEU A 204 12.83 -1.70 -13.20
CA LEU A 204 11.67 -1.42 -14.01
C LEU A 204 11.15 -0.09 -13.53
N ILE A 205 11.33 0.91 -14.38
CA ILE A 205 10.77 2.23 -14.19
C ILE A 205 9.30 2.13 -14.60
N LEU A 206 8.42 2.80 -13.87
CA LEU A 206 7.02 2.90 -14.28
C LEU A 206 6.94 3.50 -15.69
N SER A 207 5.95 3.09 -16.48
CA SER A 207 5.79 3.58 -17.86
C SER A 207 5.64 5.10 -17.96
N ASP A 208 5.20 5.75 -16.88
CA ASP A 208 5.07 7.20 -16.75
C ASP A 208 6.34 7.90 -16.23
N HIS A 209 7.43 7.15 -15.98
CA HIS A 209 8.68 7.64 -15.40
C HIS A 209 8.53 8.33 -14.03
N SER A 210 7.42 8.11 -13.33
CA SER A 210 7.14 8.77 -12.05
C SER A 210 8.03 8.26 -10.93
N SER A 211 8.40 6.98 -10.95
CA SER A 211 9.23 6.31 -9.94
C SER A 211 9.75 4.97 -10.45
N THR A 212 10.65 4.33 -9.70
CA THR A 212 10.98 2.92 -9.90
C THR A 212 9.82 2.05 -9.39
N MET A 213 9.54 0.92 -10.05
CA MET A 213 8.44 0.03 -9.67
C MET A 213 8.62 -0.49 -8.24
N PHE A 214 9.83 -0.90 -7.86
CA PHE A 214 10.12 -1.42 -6.53
C PHE A 214 9.91 -0.37 -5.44
N THR A 215 10.54 0.80 -5.55
CA THR A 215 10.32 1.88 -4.55
C THR A 215 8.86 2.32 -4.53
N LYS A 216 8.18 2.42 -5.68
CA LYS A 216 6.75 2.76 -5.72
C LYS A 216 5.92 1.74 -4.95
N ALA A 217 6.08 0.45 -5.20
CA ALA A 217 5.33 -0.60 -4.52
C ALA A 217 5.61 -0.63 -3.01
N LEU A 218 6.87 -0.42 -2.62
CA LEU A 218 7.29 -0.35 -1.22
C LEU A 218 6.66 0.86 -0.52
N LEU A 219 6.70 2.04 -1.15
CA LEU A 219 6.08 3.24 -0.61
C LEU A 219 4.55 3.13 -0.57
N SER A 220 3.91 2.61 -1.61
CA SER A 220 2.46 2.32 -1.62
C SER A 220 2.07 1.41 -0.46
N THR A 221 2.90 0.41 -0.15
CA THR A 221 2.71 -0.45 1.04
C THR A 221 2.84 0.34 2.34
N LEU A 222 3.84 1.21 2.45
CA LEU A 222 4.11 1.98 3.68
C LEU A 222 3.09 3.11 3.92
N THR A 223 2.62 3.78 2.87
CA THR A 223 1.65 4.88 2.92
C THR A 223 0.20 4.39 2.85
N GLY A 224 0.00 3.15 2.43
CA GLY A 224 -1.29 2.54 2.18
C GLY A 224 -2.05 3.10 0.98
N GLU A 225 -1.31 3.49 -0.04
CA GLU A 225 -1.86 3.90 -1.33
C GLU A 225 -2.01 2.68 -2.25
N GLY A 226 -3.08 2.64 -3.05
CA GLY A 226 -3.23 1.63 -4.13
C GLY A 226 -4.04 0.37 -3.80
N GLY A 227 -4.83 0.35 -2.73
CA GLY A 227 -6.05 -0.47 -2.66
C GLY A 227 -5.91 -1.99 -2.49
N VAL A 228 -4.70 -2.56 -2.45
CA VAL A 228 -4.51 -4.00 -2.17
C VAL A 228 -5.12 -4.34 -0.80
N PRO A 229 -6.08 -5.29 -0.72
CA PRO A 229 -6.63 -5.72 0.56
C PRO A 229 -5.55 -6.42 1.39
N ILE A 230 -4.94 -5.70 2.32
CA ILE A 230 -4.05 -6.32 3.28
C ILE A 230 -4.91 -6.86 4.42
N GLN A 231 -4.82 -8.18 4.65
CA GLN A 231 -5.26 -8.80 5.90
C GLN A 231 -4.33 -8.38 7.06
N VAL A 232 -4.25 -7.09 7.36
CA VAL A 232 -3.55 -6.64 8.57
C VAL A 232 -4.46 -6.91 9.76
N LYS A 233 -3.87 -7.50 10.80
CA LYS A 233 -4.53 -7.66 12.10
C LYS A 233 -5.01 -6.27 12.57
N PRO A 234 -6.29 -6.09 12.98
CA PRO A 234 -6.89 -4.78 13.28
C PRO A 234 -6.13 -3.89 14.28
N GLN A 235 -5.22 -4.46 15.06
CA GLN A 235 -4.50 -3.75 16.13
C GLN A 235 -3.03 -3.45 15.77
N GLN A 236 -2.51 -3.99 14.68
CA GLN A 236 -1.08 -3.91 14.34
C GLN A 236 -0.67 -2.51 13.88
N GLN A 237 0.14 -1.84 14.71
CA GLN A 237 0.58 -0.44 14.49
C GLN A 237 1.82 -0.32 13.61
N LYS A 238 2.60 -1.39 13.47
CA LYS A 238 3.83 -1.41 12.69
C LYS A 238 3.91 -2.66 11.83
N LEU A 239 4.50 -2.52 10.65
CA LEU A 239 4.87 -3.59 9.73
C LEU A 239 6.33 -3.98 9.98
N SER A 240 6.59 -5.27 9.89
CA SER A 240 7.93 -5.84 9.79
C SER A 240 8.47 -5.76 8.36
N LEU A 241 9.78 -5.97 8.18
CA LEU A 241 10.37 -5.98 6.83
C LEU A 241 9.86 -7.18 6.01
N ARG A 242 9.56 -8.32 6.66
CA ARG A 242 8.92 -9.47 6.00
C ARG A 242 7.56 -9.11 5.45
N GLU A 243 6.69 -8.52 6.27
CA GLU A 243 5.36 -8.10 5.83
C GLU A 243 5.44 -7.05 4.74
N LEU A 244 6.34 -6.06 4.89
CA LEU A 244 6.61 -5.05 3.86
C LEU A 244 6.99 -5.72 2.53
N SER A 245 7.90 -6.70 2.55
CA SER A 245 8.31 -7.46 1.36
C SER A 245 7.13 -8.22 0.73
N GLU A 246 6.34 -8.93 1.53
CA GLU A 246 5.22 -9.74 1.06
C GLU A 246 4.10 -8.91 0.43
N ILE A 247 3.78 -7.75 1.03
CA ILE A 247 2.74 -6.85 0.53
C ILE A 247 3.24 -6.10 -0.71
N SER A 248 4.48 -5.61 -0.69
CA SER A 248 5.09 -4.92 -1.85
C SER A 248 5.13 -5.85 -3.07
N ARG A 249 5.37 -7.15 -2.87
CA ARG A 249 5.29 -8.15 -3.94
C ARG A 249 3.91 -8.20 -4.60
N ARG A 250 2.81 -8.10 -3.83
CA ARG A 250 1.45 -8.09 -4.40
C ARG A 250 1.20 -6.84 -5.23
N PHE A 251 1.66 -5.67 -4.75
CA PHE A 251 1.61 -4.44 -5.53
C PHE A 251 2.36 -4.57 -6.85
N LEU A 252 3.54 -5.18 -6.84
CA LEU A 252 4.34 -5.41 -8.04
C LEU A 252 3.61 -6.35 -9.02
N GLU A 253 3.04 -7.45 -8.53
CA GLU A 253 2.23 -8.39 -9.32
C GLU A 253 1.00 -7.73 -9.98
N GLU A 254 0.36 -6.78 -9.28
CA GLU A 254 -0.75 -5.98 -9.84
C GLU A 254 -0.29 -4.91 -10.85
N MET A 255 0.90 -4.34 -10.67
CA MET A 255 1.46 -3.32 -11.58
C MET A 255 1.85 -3.92 -12.93
N SER A 256 2.51 -5.09 -12.93
CA SER A 256 2.93 -5.77 -14.15
C SER A 256 3.30 -7.23 -13.89
N PRO A 257 2.94 -8.18 -14.79
CA PRO A 257 3.45 -9.55 -14.75
C PRO A 257 4.98 -9.66 -14.84
N GLU A 258 5.64 -8.64 -15.39
CA GLU A 258 7.10 -8.56 -15.52
C GLU A 258 7.76 -7.81 -14.36
N ALA A 259 6.98 -7.32 -13.39
CA ALA A 259 7.50 -6.56 -12.26
C ALA A 259 8.54 -7.37 -11.45
N PRO A 260 9.52 -6.69 -10.84
CA PRO A 260 10.55 -7.37 -10.06
C PRO A 260 9.93 -8.12 -8.87
N ARG A 261 10.59 -9.20 -8.45
CA ARG A 261 10.19 -10.03 -7.31
C ARG A 261 11.14 -9.78 -6.13
N PRO A 262 10.70 -9.05 -5.10
CA PRO A 262 11.56 -8.71 -3.98
C PRO A 262 12.18 -9.95 -3.31
N ALA A 263 13.48 -9.90 -3.05
CA ALA A 263 14.21 -10.93 -2.33
C ALA A 263 14.62 -10.44 -0.94
N LEU A 264 14.15 -11.15 0.09
CA LEU A 264 14.48 -10.90 1.49
C LEU A 264 15.56 -11.86 1.97
N HIS A 265 16.65 -11.32 2.49
CA HIS A 265 17.80 -12.07 3.01
C HIS A 265 18.13 -11.63 4.43
N SER A 266 18.38 -12.58 5.34
CA SER A 266 18.78 -12.29 6.71
C SER A 266 20.07 -13.05 7.05
N PRO A 267 21.23 -12.53 6.63
CA PRO A 267 22.52 -13.23 6.74
C PRO A 267 23.10 -13.25 8.16
N ASP A 268 22.64 -12.37 9.06
CA ASP A 268 22.98 -12.42 10.49
C ASP A 268 21.72 -12.48 11.35
N GLN A 269 21.43 -13.69 11.85
CA GLN A 269 20.34 -14.00 12.76
C GLN A 269 20.84 -14.40 14.15
N SER A 270 22.07 -14.00 14.51
CA SER A 270 22.73 -14.38 15.76
C SER A 270 22.01 -13.94 17.03
N ASN A 271 21.06 -13.02 16.91
CA ASN A 271 20.27 -12.48 18.02
C ASN A 271 18.75 -12.64 17.78
N GLY A 272 18.35 -13.44 16.79
CA GLY A 272 16.96 -13.60 16.36
C GLY A 272 16.69 -13.05 14.96
N ARG A 273 15.41 -13.05 14.57
CA ARG A 273 14.96 -12.64 13.23
C ARG A 273 14.67 -11.14 13.16
N ILE A 274 15.56 -10.38 12.53
CA ILE A 274 15.40 -8.93 12.38
C ILE A 274 14.26 -8.60 11.43
N GLU A 275 14.07 -9.41 10.40
CA GLU A 275 13.04 -9.18 9.39
C GLU A 275 11.61 -9.25 9.96
N ASP A 276 11.42 -9.84 11.14
CA ASP A 276 10.14 -9.98 11.84
C ASP A 276 9.90 -8.86 12.87
N ILE A 277 10.86 -7.96 13.08
CA ILE A 277 10.71 -6.84 14.03
C ILE A 277 9.67 -5.84 13.49
N PRO A 278 8.64 -5.46 14.28
CA PRO A 278 7.73 -4.37 13.93
C PRO A 278 8.49 -3.03 13.86
N PHE A 279 8.74 -2.53 12.66
CA PHE A 279 9.63 -1.39 12.42
C PHE A 279 8.88 -0.20 11.81
N PHE A 280 8.22 -0.41 10.67
CA PHE A 280 7.63 0.66 9.88
C PHE A 280 6.22 0.98 10.36
N PRO A 281 5.81 2.25 10.52
CA PRO A 281 4.43 2.61 10.82
C PRO A 281 3.46 1.98 9.82
N ASN A 282 2.43 1.32 10.33
CA ASN A 282 1.36 0.78 9.51
C ASN A 282 0.29 1.86 9.27
N LEU A 283 0.47 2.65 8.21
CA LEU A 283 -0.47 3.73 7.87
C LEU A 283 -1.81 3.22 7.32
N TRP A 284 -1.93 1.94 6.95
CA TRP A 284 -3.23 1.33 6.64
C TRP A 284 -4.16 1.31 7.85
N LYS A 285 -3.63 1.29 9.07
CA LYS A 285 -4.43 1.41 10.30
C LYS A 285 -5.09 2.78 10.41
N ASN A 286 -4.33 3.83 10.08
CA ASN A 286 -4.86 5.19 10.06
C ASN A 286 -5.82 5.38 8.88
N LYS A 287 -5.62 4.67 7.76
CA LYS A 287 -6.56 4.63 6.62
C LYS A 287 -7.84 3.83 6.86
N ARG A 288 -7.87 2.88 7.82
CA ARG A 288 -9.14 2.36 8.38
C ARG A 288 -9.90 3.41 9.22
N GLY A 289 -9.26 4.55 9.53
CA GLY A 289 -9.89 5.76 10.07
C GLY A 289 -9.85 6.98 9.12
N SER A 290 -9.33 6.84 7.89
CA SER A 290 -9.24 7.92 6.89
C SER A 290 -9.04 7.33 5.48
N SER A 291 -10.14 6.98 4.82
CA SER A 291 -10.21 6.53 3.42
C SER A 291 -9.90 7.67 2.44
N PRO A 292 -9.28 7.43 1.26
CA PRO A 292 -9.25 8.42 0.20
C PRO A 292 -10.67 8.60 -0.38
N SER A 293 -11.17 9.84 -0.29
CA SER A 293 -12.54 10.35 -0.43
C SER A 293 -13.43 10.08 0.78
N GLN A 294 -13.85 11.16 1.43
CA GLN A 294 -14.79 11.21 2.55
C GLN A 294 -16.12 10.58 2.15
N TYR A 295 -16.26 9.26 2.29
CA TYR A 295 -17.58 8.70 2.44
C TYR A 295 -17.60 7.66 3.55
N ARG A 296 -18.69 7.67 4.30
CA ARG A 296 -19.03 6.74 5.34
C ARG A 296 -20.04 5.76 4.77
N GLN A 297 -19.87 4.47 5.05
CA GLN A 297 -20.87 3.45 4.69
C GLN A 297 -21.86 3.29 5.83
N LEU A 298 -23.15 3.25 5.49
CA LEU A 298 -24.27 2.95 6.37
C LEU A 298 -24.89 1.63 5.93
N GLY A 299 -24.90 0.63 6.82
CA GLY A 299 -25.31 -0.74 6.46
C GLY A 299 -24.18 -1.52 5.77
N PRO A 300 -24.49 -2.50 4.89
CA PRO A 300 -25.82 -2.86 4.45
C PRO A 300 -26.65 -3.52 5.57
N VAL A 301 -27.97 -3.37 5.49
CA VAL A 301 -28.97 -4.07 6.30
C VAL A 301 -29.70 -5.10 5.44
N GLY A 302 -30.07 -6.21 6.04
CA GLY A 302 -30.55 -7.41 5.35
C GLY A 302 -29.80 -8.65 5.85
N ASP A 303 -30.41 -9.83 5.71
CA ASP A 303 -29.89 -11.08 6.30
C ASP A 303 -29.93 -12.23 5.30
N ASN A 304 -29.46 -11.99 4.07
CA ASN A 304 -29.28 -13.06 3.09
C ASN A 304 -27.85 -13.63 3.18
N THR A 305 -27.74 -14.90 3.53
CA THR A 305 -26.47 -15.61 3.73
C THR A 305 -26.16 -16.64 2.65
N TRP A 306 -27.12 -17.04 1.80
CA TRP A 306 -27.00 -18.25 0.98
C TRP A 306 -26.90 -18.02 -0.54
N SER A 307 -27.18 -16.80 -1.05
CA SER A 307 -27.13 -16.51 -2.51
C SER A 307 -26.88 -15.03 -2.87
N ALA A 308 -26.15 -14.30 -2.04
CA ALA A 308 -25.95 -12.86 -2.20
C ALA A 308 -24.90 -12.51 -3.28
N GLU A 309 -25.33 -11.93 -4.41
CA GLU A 309 -24.42 -11.21 -5.32
C GLU A 309 -24.21 -9.78 -4.79
N PRO A 310 -23.03 -9.42 -4.25
CA PRO A 310 -22.80 -8.11 -3.68
C PRO A 310 -22.72 -7.03 -4.76
N PHE A 311 -23.12 -5.80 -4.40
CA PHE A 311 -22.90 -4.61 -5.21
C PHE A 311 -22.49 -3.41 -4.35
N ASP A 312 -21.72 -2.52 -4.96
CA ASP A 312 -21.34 -1.22 -4.40
C ASP A 312 -21.17 -0.23 -5.55
N ASP A 313 -22.05 0.76 -5.63
CA ASP A 313 -22.04 1.77 -6.69
C ASP A 313 -21.12 2.96 -6.39
N THR A 314 -20.45 2.99 -5.23
CA THR A 314 -19.71 4.18 -4.75
C THR A 314 -18.69 4.71 -5.76
N GLU A 315 -17.84 3.82 -6.27
CA GLU A 315 -16.79 4.23 -7.21
C GLU A 315 -17.35 4.61 -8.58
N ALA A 316 -18.47 4.00 -8.99
CA ALA A 316 -19.15 4.36 -10.23
C ALA A 316 -19.81 5.75 -10.12
N ALA A 317 -20.50 6.03 -9.00
CA ALA A 317 -21.09 7.33 -8.70
C ALA A 317 -20.03 8.45 -8.68
N LYS A 318 -18.91 8.23 -7.98
CA LYS A 318 -17.82 9.21 -7.89
C LYS A 318 -17.17 9.54 -9.23
N LYS A 319 -17.07 8.57 -10.14
CA LYS A 319 -16.54 8.81 -11.49
C LYS A 319 -17.41 9.77 -12.29
N LEU A 320 -18.72 9.82 -12.02
CA LEU A 320 -19.63 10.75 -12.69
C LEU A 320 -19.43 12.19 -12.23
N LYS A 321 -18.97 12.41 -10.99
CA LYS A 321 -18.81 13.76 -10.38
C LYS A 321 -20.10 14.59 -10.45
N GLU A 322 -21.25 13.93 -10.35
CA GLU A 322 -22.59 14.52 -10.43
C GLU A 322 -23.41 14.04 -9.22
N PRO A 323 -24.37 14.84 -8.71
CA PRO A 323 -25.18 14.47 -7.56
C PRO A 323 -26.19 13.37 -7.92
N LEU A 324 -26.61 12.59 -6.92
CA LEU A 324 -27.74 11.68 -7.04
C LEU A 324 -29.03 12.50 -7.23
N THR A 325 -29.69 12.36 -8.38
CA THR A 325 -30.86 13.16 -8.75
C THR A 325 -32.14 12.33 -8.88
N LYS A 326 -32.02 11.02 -9.06
CA LYS A 326 -33.20 10.14 -9.11
C LYS A 326 -32.90 8.72 -8.64
N ILE A 327 -33.87 8.13 -7.95
CA ILE A 327 -33.86 6.74 -7.53
C ILE A 327 -35.06 6.05 -8.15
N ARG A 328 -34.84 4.96 -8.87
CA ARG A 328 -35.91 4.10 -9.37
C ARG A 328 -36.02 2.87 -8.50
N VAL A 329 -37.23 2.59 -8.02
CA VAL A 329 -37.52 1.41 -7.22
C VAL A 329 -38.45 0.50 -8.01
N TYR A 330 -38.00 -0.72 -8.28
CA TYR A 330 -38.82 -1.80 -8.81
C TYR A 330 -39.38 -2.58 -7.62
N HIS A 331 -40.70 -2.67 -7.52
CA HIS A 331 -41.34 -3.31 -6.37
C HIS A 331 -42.68 -3.96 -6.72
N GLY A 332 -43.09 -4.90 -5.87
CA GLY A 332 -44.40 -5.53 -5.85
C GLY A 332 -44.73 -5.94 -4.41
N ASP A 333 -44.74 -7.25 -4.16
CA ASP A 333 -44.88 -7.77 -2.80
C ASP A 333 -43.66 -7.44 -1.93
N ILE A 334 -42.47 -7.45 -2.53
CA ILE A 334 -41.21 -7.04 -1.92
C ILE A 334 -40.44 -6.11 -2.87
N ILE A 335 -39.21 -5.73 -2.53
CA ILE A 335 -38.35 -4.95 -3.42
C ILE A 335 -37.69 -5.85 -4.46
N ASP A 336 -38.11 -5.70 -5.71
CA ASP A 336 -37.52 -6.41 -6.85
C ASP A 336 -36.13 -5.85 -7.19
N GLY A 337 -35.96 -4.52 -7.19
CA GLY A 337 -34.68 -3.91 -7.50
C GLY A 337 -34.63 -2.40 -7.33
N ILE A 338 -33.41 -1.85 -7.42
CA ILE A 338 -33.13 -0.43 -7.26
C ILE A 338 -32.10 0.05 -8.27
N GLN A 339 -32.24 1.29 -8.75
CA GLN A 339 -31.31 1.91 -9.67
C GLN A 339 -31.16 3.41 -9.38
N ALA A 340 -29.91 3.88 -9.31
CA ALA A 340 -29.57 5.28 -9.07
C ALA A 340 -29.25 6.01 -10.38
N PHE A 341 -29.61 7.29 -10.43
CA PHE A 341 -29.39 8.19 -11.57
C PHE A 341 -28.78 9.50 -11.10
N TYR A 342 -27.86 10.05 -11.89
CA TYR A 342 -27.03 11.18 -11.50
C TYR A 342 -27.12 12.34 -12.49
N GLY A 343 -27.00 13.55 -11.95
CA GLY A 343 -26.96 14.80 -12.70
C GLY A 343 -28.24 15.14 -13.46
N SER A 344 -28.18 16.23 -14.22
CA SER A 344 -29.31 16.73 -15.02
C SER A 344 -29.64 15.83 -16.22
N GLU A 345 -28.64 15.09 -16.71
CA GLU A 345 -28.81 14.14 -17.82
C GLU A 345 -29.39 12.79 -17.37
N GLN A 346 -29.62 12.60 -16.06
CA GLN A 346 -30.10 11.35 -15.47
C GLN A 346 -29.27 10.14 -15.92
N LYS A 347 -27.94 10.22 -15.74
CA LYS A 347 -27.02 9.12 -16.03
C LYS A 347 -27.29 7.95 -15.10
N ALA A 348 -27.75 6.83 -15.66
CA ALA A 348 -28.13 5.65 -14.90
C ALA A 348 -26.90 4.80 -14.54
N LEU A 349 -26.80 4.38 -13.28
CA LEU A 349 -25.91 3.28 -12.88
C LEU A 349 -26.58 1.92 -13.09
N ARG A 350 -25.87 0.84 -12.77
CA ARG A 350 -26.38 -0.53 -12.91
C ARG A 350 -27.66 -0.71 -12.10
N LEU A 351 -28.65 -1.37 -12.68
CA LEU A 351 -29.82 -1.87 -11.94
C LEU A 351 -29.39 -3.06 -11.08
N HIS A 352 -29.73 -3.02 -9.79
CA HIS A 352 -29.51 -4.13 -8.86
C HIS A 352 -30.85 -4.77 -8.52
N GLY A 353 -30.97 -6.07 -8.78
CA GLY A 353 -32.21 -6.84 -8.62
C GLY A 353 -32.91 -7.16 -9.95
N GLY A 354 -34.20 -7.43 -9.88
CA GLY A 354 -35.05 -7.80 -11.01
C GLY A 354 -35.71 -6.58 -11.67
N ARG A 355 -35.83 -6.64 -13.01
CA ARG A 355 -36.60 -5.64 -13.78
C ARG A 355 -38.04 -6.14 -13.97
N LYS A 356 -38.94 -5.71 -13.10
CA LYS A 356 -40.39 -5.94 -13.27
C LYS A 356 -41.00 -4.80 -14.11
N THR A 357 -42.23 -4.99 -14.61
CA THR A 357 -42.92 -4.01 -15.46
C THR A 357 -43.35 -2.74 -14.72
N GLY A 358 -43.54 -2.79 -13.40
CA GLY A 358 -43.85 -1.64 -12.56
C GLY A 358 -42.61 -1.10 -11.81
N TYR A 359 -42.46 0.22 -11.79
CA TYR A 359 -41.45 0.94 -11.00
C TYR A 359 -41.97 2.32 -10.63
N GLU A 360 -41.39 2.89 -9.58
CA GLU A 360 -41.63 4.27 -9.16
C GLU A 360 -40.32 5.07 -9.18
N ASP A 361 -40.38 6.30 -9.67
CA ASP A 361 -39.25 7.23 -9.72
C ASP A 361 -39.34 8.25 -8.58
N ILE A 362 -38.29 8.33 -7.78
CA ILE A 362 -38.08 9.35 -6.75
C ILE A 362 -37.13 10.38 -7.33
N VAL A 363 -37.64 11.57 -7.66
CA VAL A 363 -36.81 12.69 -8.12
C VAL A 363 -36.35 13.50 -6.90
N LEU A 364 -35.04 13.70 -6.80
CA LEU A 364 -34.37 14.49 -5.77
C LEU A 364 -34.00 15.85 -6.37
N GLU A 365 -34.53 16.92 -5.79
CA GLU A 365 -34.18 18.28 -6.17
C GLU A 365 -32.79 18.64 -5.64
N ALA A 366 -32.09 19.59 -6.27
CA ALA A 366 -30.68 19.90 -5.96
C ALA A 366 -30.41 20.23 -4.48
N GLU A 367 -31.38 20.83 -3.77
CA GLU A 367 -31.27 21.15 -2.34
C GLU A 367 -32.04 20.17 -1.43
N ASP A 368 -32.86 19.28 -2.00
CA ASP A 368 -33.66 18.30 -1.28
C ASP A 368 -33.05 16.89 -1.34
N VAL A 369 -31.91 16.75 -0.67
CA VAL A 369 -31.13 15.51 -0.66
C VAL A 369 -31.80 14.41 0.16
N LEU A 370 -31.53 13.15 -0.18
CA LEU A 370 -31.91 11.98 0.59
C LEU A 370 -31.18 11.96 1.94
N ILE A 371 -31.90 11.80 3.06
CA ILE A 371 -31.34 11.79 4.43
C ILE A 371 -31.64 10.51 5.21
N GLU A 372 -32.62 9.72 4.79
CA GLU A 372 -32.97 8.48 5.48
C GLU A 372 -33.55 7.46 4.49
N VAL A 373 -33.13 6.21 4.64
CA VAL A 373 -33.78 5.04 4.04
C VAL A 373 -34.14 4.09 5.16
N ASN A 374 -35.44 3.82 5.33
CA ASN A 374 -35.94 2.90 6.34
C ASN A 374 -36.93 1.90 5.72
N GLY A 375 -37.31 0.89 6.50
CA GLY A 375 -38.25 -0.12 6.04
C GLY A 375 -38.12 -1.43 6.79
N PHE A 376 -38.43 -2.53 6.11
CA PHE A 376 -38.38 -3.88 6.67
C PHE A 376 -37.57 -4.82 5.79
N TYR A 377 -36.78 -5.68 6.43
CA TYR A 377 -36.23 -6.88 5.79
C TYR A 377 -36.75 -8.12 6.53
N GLY A 378 -36.80 -9.25 5.85
CA GLY A 378 -37.29 -10.49 6.45
C GLY A 378 -37.55 -11.59 5.44
N HIS A 379 -38.12 -12.68 5.94
CA HIS A 379 -38.24 -13.91 5.18
C HIS A 379 -39.44 -13.86 4.24
N TRP A 380 -39.21 -14.07 2.95
CA TRP A 380 -40.25 -14.12 1.92
C TRP A 380 -39.90 -15.23 0.94
N PHE A 381 -40.76 -16.25 0.81
CA PHE A 381 -40.53 -17.43 -0.04
C PHE A 381 -39.07 -17.95 -0.12
N GLY A 382 -38.62 -18.62 0.95
CA GLY A 382 -37.40 -19.42 0.94
C GLY A 382 -36.17 -18.70 1.49
N GLU A 383 -36.10 -17.38 1.39
CA GLU A 383 -34.94 -16.60 1.83
C GLU A 383 -35.33 -15.25 2.46
N ASN A 384 -34.33 -14.53 2.96
CA ASN A 384 -34.48 -13.16 3.46
C ASN A 384 -34.23 -12.12 2.36
N TYR A 385 -35.10 -11.11 2.32
CA TYR A 385 -35.08 -10.02 1.33
C TYR A 385 -35.36 -8.67 1.99
N ILE A 386 -35.06 -7.58 1.28
CA ILE A 386 -35.64 -6.28 1.58
C ILE A 386 -37.12 -6.32 1.16
N LEU A 387 -38.01 -6.25 2.14
CA LEU A 387 -39.45 -6.35 1.94
C LEU A 387 -40.05 -5.01 1.58
N GLN A 388 -39.55 -3.93 2.20
CA GLN A 388 -40.11 -2.61 2.05
C GLN A 388 -39.05 -1.52 2.18
N LEU A 389 -39.21 -0.45 1.41
CA LEU A 389 -38.39 0.75 1.49
C LEU A 389 -39.24 2.01 1.56
N VAL A 390 -38.83 2.93 2.43
CA VAL A 390 -39.32 4.31 2.51
C VAL A 390 -38.09 5.22 2.47
N PHE A 391 -38.18 6.26 1.65
CA PHE A 391 -37.11 7.26 1.50
C PHE A 391 -37.61 8.59 2.05
N ARG A 392 -36.76 9.28 2.81
CA ARG A 392 -37.06 10.61 3.35
C ARG A 392 -36.01 11.61 2.91
N THR A 393 -36.47 12.75 2.40
CA THR A 393 -35.61 13.85 1.98
C THR A 393 -35.46 14.90 3.09
N ARG A 394 -34.48 15.78 2.94
CA ARG A 394 -34.14 16.84 3.91
C ARG A 394 -35.31 17.77 4.19
N ASN A 395 -36.12 18.09 3.19
CA ASN A 395 -37.33 18.92 3.33
C ASN A 395 -38.53 18.15 3.92
N GLY A 396 -38.33 16.90 4.34
CA GLY A 396 -39.35 16.09 4.99
C GLY A 396 -40.30 15.38 4.03
N LYS A 397 -40.02 15.35 2.72
CA LYS A 397 -40.79 14.56 1.77
C LYS A 397 -40.56 13.08 2.00
N ILE A 398 -41.64 12.30 1.98
CA ILE A 398 -41.62 10.86 2.18
C ILE A 398 -42.03 10.18 0.88
N HIS A 399 -41.26 9.20 0.45
CA HIS A 399 -41.51 8.39 -0.74
C HIS A 399 -41.62 6.91 -0.35
N GLY A 400 -42.69 6.26 -0.81
CA GLY A 400 -43.06 4.90 -0.41
C GLY A 400 -44.21 4.89 0.62
N PRO A 401 -44.43 3.77 1.33
CA PRO A 401 -43.63 2.54 1.27
C PRO A 401 -43.70 1.86 -0.10
N PHE A 402 -42.55 1.43 -0.59
CA PHE A 402 -42.43 0.55 -1.75
C PHE A 402 -42.31 -0.88 -1.25
N GLY A 403 -43.04 -1.82 -1.86
CA GLY A 403 -43.19 -3.20 -1.34
C GLY A 403 -44.34 -3.32 -0.36
N THR A 404 -45.31 -4.19 -0.66
CA THR A 404 -46.53 -4.40 0.16
C THR A 404 -46.29 -5.31 1.37
N THR A 405 -45.14 -5.99 1.40
CA THR A 405 -44.74 -7.05 2.34
C THR A 405 -45.64 -8.29 2.34
N LEU A 406 -46.52 -8.42 1.35
CA LEU A 406 -47.47 -9.52 1.23
C LEU A 406 -46.72 -10.87 1.16
N TYR A 407 -47.23 -11.88 1.87
CA TYR A 407 -46.67 -13.24 2.00
C TYR A 407 -45.33 -13.38 2.75
N SER A 408 -44.78 -12.31 3.31
CA SER A 408 -43.60 -12.41 4.17
C SER A 408 -43.94 -13.02 5.54
N LYS A 409 -42.97 -13.74 6.13
CA LYS A 409 -43.12 -14.43 7.42
C LYS A 409 -42.47 -13.69 8.59
N SER A 410 -41.59 -12.74 8.32
CA SER A 410 -40.93 -11.92 9.34
C SER A 410 -40.71 -10.51 8.84
N HIS A 411 -40.71 -9.54 9.77
CA HIS A 411 -40.52 -8.12 9.48
C HIS A 411 -39.56 -7.53 10.51
N THR A 412 -38.29 -7.40 10.14
CA THR A 412 -37.29 -6.74 10.97
C THR A 412 -37.14 -5.30 10.50
N PRO A 413 -37.49 -4.29 11.33
CA PRO A 413 -37.37 -2.90 10.94
C PRO A 413 -35.90 -2.48 10.87
N PHE A 414 -35.59 -1.55 9.97
CA PHE A 414 -34.30 -0.88 9.91
C PHE A 414 -34.45 0.59 9.56
N SER A 415 -33.45 1.39 9.91
CA SER A 415 -33.31 2.78 9.46
C SER A 415 -31.83 3.11 9.26
N LEU A 416 -31.51 3.59 8.06
CA LEU A 416 -30.20 4.11 7.68
C LEU A 416 -30.32 5.62 7.54
N ARG A 417 -29.80 6.35 8.54
CA ARG A 417 -29.91 7.80 8.64
C ARG A 417 -28.57 8.50 8.48
N VAL A 418 -28.58 9.58 7.72
CA VAL A 418 -27.43 10.43 7.39
C VAL A 418 -27.36 11.62 8.36
N ASP A 419 -26.15 12.08 8.69
CA ASP A 419 -25.96 13.23 9.59
C ASP A 419 -26.34 14.55 8.90
N GLU A 420 -26.56 15.61 9.68
CA GLU A 420 -27.07 16.90 9.16
C GLU A 420 -26.19 17.51 8.06
N ASN A 421 -24.88 17.27 8.09
CA ASN A 421 -23.93 17.83 7.12
C ASN A 421 -23.46 16.79 6.09
N GLU A 422 -24.19 15.70 5.91
CA GLU A 422 -23.87 14.65 4.95
C GLU A 422 -24.95 14.52 3.87
N ARG A 423 -24.60 13.91 2.74
CA ARG A 423 -25.52 13.52 1.66
C ARG A 423 -25.25 12.09 1.20
N VAL A 424 -26.30 11.40 0.76
CA VAL A 424 -26.16 10.09 0.10
C VAL A 424 -25.62 10.28 -1.31
N ILE A 425 -24.60 9.50 -1.65
CA ILE A 425 -23.97 9.50 -2.98
C ILE A 425 -24.10 8.19 -3.74
N ALA A 426 -24.35 7.06 -3.08
CA ALA A 426 -24.50 5.77 -3.75
C ALA A 426 -25.22 4.75 -2.86
N PHE A 427 -25.62 3.64 -3.48
CA PHE A 427 -26.15 2.47 -2.80
C PHE A 427 -25.15 1.31 -2.85
N SER A 428 -25.18 0.49 -1.81
CA SER A 428 -24.46 -0.78 -1.72
C SER A 428 -25.41 -1.86 -1.20
N GLY A 429 -25.00 -3.13 -1.25
CA GLY A 429 -25.83 -4.22 -0.73
C GLY A 429 -25.62 -5.53 -1.47
N SER A 430 -26.69 -6.30 -1.61
CA SER A 430 -26.66 -7.58 -2.31
C SER A 430 -27.97 -7.89 -3.02
N ILE A 431 -27.87 -8.70 -4.07
CA ILE A 431 -29.01 -9.26 -4.81
C ILE A 431 -29.19 -10.70 -4.35
N ALA A 432 -30.43 -11.07 -4.07
CA ALA A 432 -30.86 -12.39 -3.63
C ALA A 432 -31.62 -13.10 -4.75
N LEU A 433 -31.41 -14.41 -4.90
CA LEU A 433 -32.13 -15.22 -5.86
C LEU A 433 -33.41 -15.79 -5.23
N GLY A 434 -34.54 -15.61 -5.92
CA GLY A 434 -35.80 -16.25 -5.58
C GLY A 434 -36.39 -17.04 -6.76
N ASP A 435 -37.53 -17.69 -6.54
CA ASP A 435 -38.17 -18.58 -7.53
C ASP A 435 -37.21 -19.63 -8.12
N ASN A 436 -36.50 -20.36 -7.26
CA ASN A 436 -35.50 -21.35 -7.63
C ASN A 436 -34.40 -20.81 -8.57
N GLY A 437 -33.99 -19.55 -8.39
CA GLY A 437 -32.95 -18.91 -9.20
C GLY A 437 -33.45 -18.19 -10.45
N LYS A 438 -34.76 -18.17 -10.71
CA LYS A 438 -35.36 -17.51 -11.89
C LYS A 438 -35.65 -16.03 -11.67
N ALA A 439 -35.75 -15.59 -10.42
CA ALA A 439 -36.02 -14.22 -10.06
C ALA A 439 -34.90 -13.63 -9.20
N ARG A 440 -34.75 -12.31 -9.27
CA ARG A 440 -33.71 -11.54 -8.57
C ARG A 440 -34.41 -10.45 -7.78
N TYR A 441 -34.07 -10.35 -6.51
CA TYR A 441 -34.66 -9.40 -5.58
C TYR A 441 -33.57 -8.68 -4.80
N LEU A 442 -33.90 -7.56 -4.18
CA LEU A 442 -32.94 -6.87 -3.31
C LEU A 442 -32.79 -7.66 -1.99
N GLY A 443 -31.60 -8.18 -1.73
CA GLY A 443 -31.29 -8.99 -0.54
C GLY A 443 -30.84 -8.16 0.66
N SER A 444 -30.03 -7.14 0.40
CA SER A 444 -29.59 -6.16 1.41
C SER A 444 -29.39 -4.78 0.77
N ILE A 445 -29.43 -3.73 1.59
CA ILE A 445 -29.23 -2.34 1.15
C ILE A 445 -28.37 -1.56 2.14
N GLY A 446 -27.45 -0.76 1.62
CA GLY A 446 -26.60 0.19 2.33
C GLY A 446 -26.50 1.50 1.57
N LEU A 447 -26.00 2.53 2.25
CA LEU A 447 -25.79 3.87 1.70
C LEU A 447 -24.33 4.26 1.83
N SER A 448 -23.81 4.92 0.81
CA SER A 448 -22.53 5.61 0.87
C SER A 448 -22.83 7.09 1.00
N VAL A 449 -22.29 7.73 2.04
CA VAL A 449 -22.60 9.13 2.38
C VAL A 449 -21.34 9.94 2.46
N GLU A 450 -21.32 11.15 1.91
CA GLU A 450 -20.20 12.09 2.01
C GLU A 450 -20.62 13.37 2.72
N ALA A 451 -19.65 14.15 3.20
CA ALA A 451 -19.94 15.50 3.69
C ALA A 451 -20.51 16.36 2.54
N ASN A 452 -21.64 17.01 2.78
CA ASN A 452 -22.36 17.80 1.80
C ASN A 452 -21.63 19.08 1.39
#